data_AF-A0A4S4FYB5-F1
#
_entry.id   AF-A0A4S4FYB5-F1
#
_cell.length_a   1.000
_cell.length_b   1.000
_cell.length_c   1.000
_cell.angle_alpha   90.00
_cell.angle_beta   90.00
_cell.angle_gamma   90.00
#
_symmetry.space_group_name_H-M   'P 1'
#
loop_
_entity.id
_entity.type
_entity.pdbx_description
1 polymer ?
#
loop_
_entity_poly.entity_id
_entity_poly.type
_entity_poly.pdbx_seq_one_letter_code
_entity_poly.pdbx_strand_id
1 'polypeptide(L)'
;MDYYIDGEPDSRFQPDPPRRSRDLLLWAGIALVLLIAGAAIGWAPAVTEQVRAWTSPADSATRKLADAAGMTSTGQRLFLGADPSIEPASTFDKACADADSGTGAESGGHSGGGGAQTLGCFVPSSGIIHIRDLGALGPSGADLETVTAAHEMLHVAWERTGRAERERLTALLEAEAAKRADDPSFTGMLAPYGDISALARDDELHSLVGTETAGLSPELEEHYAHYFLDRAALVDLSATPTR
;
A
#
# COMPACT_ATOMS: atom_id res chain seq x y z
N MET A 1 -14.98 -45.21 -88.96
CA MET A 1 -15.81 -44.23 -88.25
C MET A 1 -14.95 -43.74 -87.09
N ASP A 2 -14.26 -42.64 -87.34
CA ASP A 2 -13.33 -41.98 -86.44
C ASP A 2 -14.08 -41.38 -85.25
N TYR A 3 -13.46 -41.42 -84.06
CA TYR A 3 -13.65 -40.35 -83.07
C TYR A 3 -12.34 -40.10 -82.33
N TYR A 4 -11.77 -38.94 -82.67
CA TYR A 4 -10.79 -38.18 -81.92
C TYR A 4 -11.49 -37.58 -80.69
N ILE A 5 -10.89 -37.67 -79.50
CA ILE A 5 -11.23 -36.76 -78.38
C ILE A 5 -9.94 -36.25 -77.74
N ASP A 6 -9.91 -34.92 -77.67
CA ASP A 6 -8.92 -34.00 -77.11
C ASP A 6 -8.39 -34.38 -75.72
N GLY A 7 -7.10 -34.10 -75.52
CA GLY A 7 -6.53 -33.93 -74.19
C GLY A 7 -6.68 -32.47 -73.73
N GLU A 8 -7.37 -32.25 -72.62
CA GLU A 8 -7.21 -31.03 -71.82
C GLU A 8 -6.09 -31.22 -70.79
N PRO A 9 -5.23 -30.21 -70.55
CA PRO A 9 -4.29 -30.24 -69.43
C PRO A 9 -5.04 -30.07 -68.10
N ASP A 10 -4.89 -31.04 -67.19
CA ASP A 10 -5.47 -31.00 -65.84
C ASP A 10 -4.89 -29.82 -65.04
N SER A 11 -5.73 -28.81 -64.82
CA SER A 11 -5.39 -27.51 -64.25
C SER A 11 -5.63 -27.41 -62.74
N ARG A 12 -5.46 -28.50 -61.97
CA ARG A 12 -5.86 -28.51 -60.55
C ARG A 12 -4.84 -29.15 -59.60
N PHE A 13 -3.69 -28.51 -59.46
CA PHE A 13 -2.92 -28.61 -58.22
C PHE A 13 -2.60 -27.20 -57.70
N GLN A 14 -3.55 -26.61 -56.98
CA GLN A 14 -3.26 -25.49 -56.10
C GLN A 14 -2.90 -26.08 -54.73
N PRO A 15 -1.67 -25.92 -54.22
CA PRO A 15 -1.34 -26.37 -52.86
C PRO A 15 -2.21 -25.61 -51.86
N ASP A 16 -2.87 -26.33 -50.97
CA ASP A 16 -3.63 -25.72 -49.87
C ASP A 16 -2.72 -24.76 -49.09
N PRO A 17 -3.19 -23.54 -48.76
CA PRO A 17 -2.39 -22.62 -47.97
C PRO A 17 -2.06 -23.25 -46.60
N PRO A 18 -0.83 -23.05 -46.09
CA PRO A 18 -0.35 -23.72 -44.89
C PRO A 18 -1.23 -23.37 -43.68
N ARG A 19 -1.96 -24.37 -43.14
CA ARG A 19 -2.87 -24.25 -41.99
C ARG A 19 -2.21 -23.70 -40.72
N ARG A 20 -0.88 -23.78 -40.63
CA ARG A 20 -0.05 -23.40 -39.48
C ARG A 20 -0.11 -21.91 -39.11
N SER A 21 -0.43 -21.02 -40.06
CA SER A 21 -0.52 -19.57 -39.80
C SER A 21 -1.79 -19.17 -39.04
N ARG A 22 -2.90 -19.90 -39.22
CA ARG A 22 -4.18 -19.60 -38.56
C ARG A 22 -4.15 -19.96 -37.08
N ASP A 23 -3.51 -21.08 -36.75
CA ASP A 23 -3.32 -21.51 -35.35
C ASP A 23 -2.40 -20.55 -34.59
N LEU A 24 -1.32 -20.07 -35.23
CA LEU A 24 -0.43 -19.08 -34.63
C LEU A 24 -1.13 -17.74 -34.36
N LEU A 25 -1.99 -17.30 -35.28
CA LEU A 25 -2.79 -16.07 -35.09
C LEU A 25 -3.83 -16.22 -33.98
N LEU A 26 -4.47 -17.39 -33.86
CA LEU A 26 -5.39 -17.71 -32.78
C LEU A 26 -4.68 -17.71 -31.41
N TRP A 27 -3.53 -18.39 -31.30
CA TRP A 27 -2.75 -18.43 -30.06
C TRP A 27 -2.17 -17.06 -29.69
N ALA A 28 -1.70 -16.28 -30.66
CA ALA A 28 -1.26 -14.91 -30.44
C ALA A 28 -2.43 -14.02 -29.96
N GLY A 29 -3.62 -14.19 -30.52
CA GLY A 29 -4.84 -13.51 -30.08
C GLY A 29 -5.22 -13.87 -28.65
N ILE A 30 -5.20 -15.15 -28.28
CA ILE A 30 -5.47 -15.62 -26.92
C ILE A 30 -4.44 -15.05 -25.94
N ALA A 31 -3.14 -15.11 -26.28
CA ALA A 31 -2.08 -14.57 -25.44
C ALA A 31 -2.23 -13.05 -25.21
N LEU A 32 -2.59 -12.30 -26.26
CA LEU A 32 -2.86 -10.87 -26.15
C LEU A 32 -4.07 -10.58 -25.25
N VAL A 33 -5.16 -11.33 -25.39
CA VAL A 33 -6.35 -11.18 -24.53
C VAL A 33 -6.00 -11.48 -23.07
N LEU A 34 -5.22 -12.52 -22.79
CA LEU A 34 -4.77 -12.86 -21.44
C LEU A 34 -3.84 -11.79 -20.85
N LEU A 35 -2.95 -11.20 -21.65
CA LEU A 35 -2.11 -10.08 -21.24
C LEU A 35 -2.94 -8.83 -20.91
N ILE A 36 -3.91 -8.49 -21.75
CA ILE A 36 -4.81 -7.35 -21.53
C ILE A 36 -5.66 -7.59 -20.27
N ALA A 37 -6.22 -8.79 -20.10
CA ALA A 37 -7.00 -9.15 -18.92
C ALA A 37 -6.13 -9.10 -17.66
N GLY A 38 -4.92 -9.64 -17.70
CA GLY A 38 -3.97 -9.57 -16.59
C GLY A 38 -3.59 -8.14 -16.22
N ALA A 39 -3.33 -7.28 -17.22
CA ALA A 39 -3.07 -5.86 -16.99
C ALA A 39 -4.31 -5.15 -16.40
N ALA A 40 -5.51 -5.38 -16.95
CA ALA A 40 -6.74 -4.78 -16.43
C ALA A 40 -7.03 -5.20 -14.98
N ILE A 41 -6.83 -6.49 -14.65
CA ILE A 41 -6.99 -7.01 -13.28
C ILE A 41 -5.94 -6.38 -12.36
N GLY A 42 -4.68 -6.26 -12.79
CA GLY A 42 -3.62 -5.64 -11.99
C GLY A 42 -3.81 -4.15 -11.75
N TRP A 43 -4.46 -3.44 -12.68
CA TRP A 43 -4.72 -2.00 -12.57
C TRP A 43 -6.03 -1.67 -11.84
N ALA A 44 -6.97 -2.62 -11.73
CA ALA A 44 -8.28 -2.38 -11.13
C ALA A 44 -8.23 -1.84 -9.69
N PRO A 45 -7.33 -2.31 -8.79
CA PRO A 45 -7.20 -1.74 -7.45
C PRO A 45 -6.80 -0.26 -7.50
N ALA A 46 -5.73 0.07 -8.24
CA ALA A 46 -5.24 1.45 -8.39
C ALA A 46 -6.29 2.39 -8.99
N VAL A 47 -7.09 1.92 -9.95
CA VAL A 47 -8.20 2.71 -10.51
C VAL A 47 -9.31 2.91 -9.48
N THR A 48 -9.67 1.86 -8.74
CA THR A 48 -10.73 1.93 -7.71
C THR A 48 -10.33 2.90 -6.60
N GLU A 49 -9.08 2.85 -6.16
CA GLU A 49 -8.51 3.75 -5.15
C GLU A 49 -8.42 5.17 -5.66
N GLN A 50 -8.00 5.38 -6.91
CA GLN A 50 -7.95 6.71 -7.50
C GLN A 50 -9.35 7.32 -7.63
N VAL A 51 -10.33 6.52 -8.01
CA VAL A 51 -11.74 6.93 -8.05
C VAL A 51 -12.20 7.26 -6.63
N ARG A 52 -11.95 6.40 -5.64
CA ARG A 52 -12.26 6.66 -4.23
C ARG A 52 -11.60 7.95 -3.75
N ALA A 53 -10.32 8.17 -4.01
CA ALA A 53 -9.61 9.39 -3.64
C ALA A 53 -10.21 10.65 -4.30
N TRP A 54 -10.71 10.55 -5.54
CA TRP A 54 -11.40 11.66 -6.21
C TRP A 54 -12.82 11.90 -5.69
N THR A 55 -13.54 10.83 -5.34
CA THR A 55 -14.91 10.91 -4.85
C THR A 55 -15.01 10.97 -3.33
N SER A 56 -13.89 10.82 -2.62
CA SER A 56 -13.87 10.71 -1.17
C SER A 56 -14.36 12.03 -0.59
N PRO A 57 -15.30 11.96 0.38
CA PRO A 57 -15.72 13.12 1.15
C PRO A 57 -14.61 13.64 2.06
N ALA A 58 -13.40 13.03 2.06
CA ALA A 58 -12.19 13.47 2.75
C ALA A 58 -12.16 15.00 2.80
N ASP A 59 -12.36 15.50 4.01
CA ASP A 59 -12.51 16.92 4.24
C ASP A 59 -11.18 17.65 3.99
N SER A 60 -11.21 18.97 4.04
CA SER A 60 -9.99 19.76 3.85
C SER A 60 -8.92 19.49 4.91
N ALA A 61 -9.24 18.86 6.05
CA ALA A 61 -8.29 18.60 7.11
C ALA A 61 -7.44 17.36 6.80
N THR A 62 -8.05 16.26 6.37
CA THR A 62 -7.31 15.04 5.97
C THR A 62 -6.39 15.28 4.79
N ARG A 63 -6.79 16.06 3.78
CA ARG A 63 -5.89 16.45 2.67
C ARG A 63 -4.68 17.25 3.16
N LYS A 64 -4.87 18.13 4.16
CA LYS A 64 -3.76 18.86 4.77
C LYS A 64 -2.78 17.94 5.48
N LEU A 65 -3.25 16.88 6.14
CA LEU A 65 -2.37 15.87 6.73
C LEU A 65 -1.50 15.19 5.66
N ALA A 66 -2.11 14.80 4.53
CA ALA A 66 -1.38 14.20 3.43
C ALA A 66 -0.31 15.14 2.82
N ASP A 67 -0.65 16.41 2.66
CA ASP A 67 0.28 17.44 2.17
C ASP A 67 1.39 17.72 3.20
N ALA A 68 1.03 17.85 4.49
CA ALA A 68 1.97 18.11 5.58
C ALA A 68 2.95 16.96 5.80
N ALA A 69 2.49 15.72 5.64
CA ALA A 69 3.32 14.53 5.68
C ALA A 69 4.25 14.40 4.45
N GLY A 70 4.15 15.33 3.48
CA GLY A 70 4.95 15.30 2.26
C GLY A 70 4.65 14.09 1.40
N MET A 71 3.41 13.57 1.41
CA MET A 71 3.06 12.39 0.64
C MET A 71 3.23 12.64 -0.87
N THR A 72 3.83 11.68 -1.58
CA THR A 72 3.84 11.68 -3.04
C THR A 72 2.42 11.51 -3.59
N SER A 73 2.25 11.65 -4.91
CA SER A 73 0.98 11.29 -5.55
C SER A 73 0.53 9.85 -5.22
N THR A 74 1.47 8.92 -5.02
CA THR A 74 1.16 7.55 -4.62
C THR A 74 0.69 7.48 -3.18
N GLY A 75 1.41 8.11 -2.24
CA GLY A 75 0.99 8.21 -0.85
C GLY A 75 -0.39 8.85 -0.68
N GLN A 76 -0.65 9.96 -1.39
CA GLN A 76 -1.95 10.63 -1.36
C GLN A 76 -3.08 9.75 -1.91
N ARG A 77 -2.85 8.97 -2.98
CA ARG A 77 -3.84 8.03 -3.51
C ARG A 77 -4.15 6.91 -2.52
N LEU A 78 -3.12 6.37 -1.86
CA LEU A 78 -3.26 5.35 -0.82
C LEU A 78 -4.11 5.88 0.33
N PHE A 79 -3.68 7.00 0.91
CA PHE A 79 -4.31 7.61 2.06
C PHE A 79 -5.76 8.02 1.78
N LEU A 80 -6.00 8.85 0.76
CA LEU A 80 -7.35 9.33 0.42
C LEU A 80 -8.25 8.21 -0.14
N GLY A 81 -7.66 7.17 -0.72
CA GLY A 81 -8.39 5.99 -1.18
C GLY A 81 -8.92 5.13 -0.02
N ALA A 82 -8.32 5.25 1.15
CA ALA A 82 -8.74 4.63 2.40
C ALA A 82 -9.70 5.51 3.22
N ASP A 83 -10.35 6.48 2.57
CA ASP A 83 -11.42 7.34 3.12
C ASP A 83 -11.16 7.84 4.56
N PRO A 84 -10.06 8.57 4.79
CA PRO A 84 -9.59 8.88 6.13
C PRO A 84 -10.55 9.83 6.86
N SER A 85 -10.62 9.69 8.19
CA SER A 85 -11.39 10.59 9.07
C SER A 85 -10.58 11.02 10.29
N ILE A 86 -10.75 12.28 10.71
CA ILE A 86 -10.25 12.80 11.99
C ILE A 86 -11.43 12.80 12.97
N GLU A 87 -11.29 12.11 14.08
CA GLU A 87 -12.41 11.74 14.93
C GLU A 87 -12.17 12.04 16.41
N PRO A 88 -13.19 12.49 17.16
CA PRO A 88 -13.07 12.61 18.60
C PRO A 88 -12.82 11.24 19.23
N ALA A 89 -12.12 11.22 20.36
CA ALA A 89 -11.67 9.99 21.02
C ALA A 89 -12.76 8.91 21.15
N SER A 90 -14.01 9.27 21.51
CA SER A 90 -15.08 8.29 21.69
C SER A 90 -15.60 7.62 20.41
N THR A 91 -15.39 8.23 19.24
CA THR A 91 -15.69 7.62 17.94
C THR A 91 -14.49 6.78 17.48
N PHE A 92 -13.28 7.36 17.58
CA PHE A 92 -12.02 6.69 17.28
C PHE A 92 -11.88 5.36 18.04
N ASP A 93 -12.04 5.39 19.38
CA ASP A 93 -11.89 4.21 20.23
C ASP A 93 -12.84 3.06 19.82
N LYS A 94 -14.04 3.40 19.32
CA LYS A 94 -15.01 2.39 18.85
C LYS A 94 -14.63 1.83 17.49
N ALA A 95 -14.25 2.71 16.56
CA ALA A 95 -13.86 2.31 15.22
C ALA A 95 -12.63 1.39 15.25
N CYS A 96 -11.63 1.74 16.07
CA CYS A 96 -10.40 0.95 16.18
C CYS A 96 -10.54 -0.30 17.05
N ALA A 97 -11.42 -0.33 18.05
CA ALA A 97 -11.69 -1.56 18.81
C ALA A 97 -12.27 -2.68 17.93
N ASP A 98 -13.05 -2.32 16.89
CA ASP A 98 -13.58 -3.28 15.93
C ASP A 98 -12.48 -3.82 14.99
N ALA A 99 -11.40 -3.05 14.76
CA ALA A 99 -10.22 -3.48 14.00
C ALA A 99 -9.48 -4.62 14.71
N ASP A 100 -9.32 -4.52 16.03
CA ASP A 100 -8.70 -5.55 16.88
C ASP A 100 -9.55 -6.83 16.97
N SER A 101 -10.84 -6.74 16.68
CA SER A 101 -11.83 -7.80 16.89
C SER A 101 -12.11 -8.68 15.66
N GLY A 102 -11.63 -8.29 14.47
CA GLY A 102 -12.07 -8.83 13.19
C GLY A 102 -10.95 -9.32 12.27
N THR A 103 -10.81 -10.65 12.17
CA THR A 103 -10.22 -11.32 10.99
C THR A 103 -8.77 -10.98 10.61
N GLY A 104 -7.79 -11.36 11.45
CA GLY A 104 -6.45 -11.71 10.99
C GLY A 104 -5.61 -10.61 10.31
N ALA A 105 -6.04 -9.36 10.40
CA ALA A 105 -5.18 -8.22 10.18
C ALA A 105 -4.86 -7.63 11.55
N GLU A 106 -3.72 -8.05 12.07
CA GLU A 106 -3.19 -7.64 13.36
C GLU A 106 -2.45 -6.29 13.22
N SER A 107 -3.02 -5.34 12.49
CA SER A 107 -2.63 -3.94 12.56
C SER A 107 -3.06 -3.46 13.95
N GLY A 108 -2.10 -3.46 14.87
CA GLY A 108 -2.30 -3.49 16.31
C GLY A 108 -2.60 -2.10 16.83
N GLY A 109 -3.87 -1.69 16.76
CA GLY A 109 -4.38 -0.49 17.39
C GLY A 109 -4.39 -0.61 18.92
N HIS A 110 -3.23 -0.81 19.56
CA HIS A 110 -3.13 -0.80 21.00
C HIS A 110 -3.38 0.62 21.52
N SER A 111 -4.62 0.88 21.93
CA SER A 111 -5.02 2.01 22.78
C SER A 111 -4.29 1.93 24.13
N GLY A 112 -2.98 2.24 24.18
CA GLY A 112 -2.17 2.10 25.39
C GLY A 112 -0.70 2.51 25.34
N GLY A 113 -0.10 2.68 24.16
CA GLY A 113 1.26 3.22 23.96
C GLY A 113 1.25 4.72 23.63
N GLY A 114 2.30 5.46 23.95
CA GLY A 114 2.34 6.94 23.79
C GLY A 114 2.86 7.47 22.45
N GLY A 115 2.90 6.66 21.39
CA GLY A 115 3.42 7.07 20.07
C GLY A 115 2.34 7.26 19.00
N ALA A 116 2.73 7.71 17.80
CA ALA A 116 1.81 8.00 16.69
C ALA A 116 0.93 6.81 16.28
N GLN A 117 1.44 5.59 16.45
CA GLN A 117 0.81 4.30 16.17
C GLN A 117 -0.40 3.96 17.06
N THR A 118 -0.68 4.74 18.11
CA THR A 118 -1.87 4.55 18.96
C THR A 118 -2.92 5.64 18.77
N LEU A 119 -2.61 6.61 17.91
CA LEU A 119 -3.43 7.76 17.59
C LEU A 119 -4.16 7.56 16.25
N GLY A 120 -3.92 6.44 15.57
CA GLY A 120 -4.53 6.05 14.30
C GLY A 120 -4.86 4.55 14.28
N CYS A 121 -5.70 4.16 13.33
CA CYS A 121 -5.79 2.78 12.88
C CYS A 121 -6.26 2.69 11.42
N PHE A 122 -5.64 1.81 10.65
CA PHE A 122 -6.19 1.28 9.40
C PHE A 122 -7.03 0.03 9.71
N VAL A 123 -8.27 -0.02 9.23
CA VAL A 123 -9.21 -1.14 9.43
C VAL A 123 -9.34 -1.94 8.13
N PRO A 124 -8.66 -3.08 7.96
CA PRO A 124 -8.57 -3.74 6.66
C PRO A 124 -9.90 -4.32 6.17
N SER A 125 -10.81 -4.65 7.09
CA SER A 125 -12.14 -5.16 6.76
C SER A 125 -13.03 -4.13 6.05
N SER A 126 -12.87 -2.83 6.37
CA SER A 126 -13.58 -1.71 5.73
C SER A 126 -12.69 -0.96 4.72
N GLY A 127 -11.37 -1.09 4.85
CA GLY A 127 -10.38 -0.32 4.11
C GLY A 127 -10.35 1.15 4.53
N ILE A 128 -10.70 1.48 5.78
CA ILE A 128 -10.83 2.86 6.27
C ILE A 128 -9.69 3.20 7.24
N ILE A 129 -9.16 4.43 7.15
CA ILE A 129 -8.22 5.01 8.13
C ILE A 129 -8.99 5.90 9.11
N HIS A 130 -8.78 5.68 10.41
CA HIS A 130 -9.26 6.55 11.47
C HIS A 130 -8.07 7.23 12.16
N ILE A 131 -8.16 8.53 12.39
CA ILE A 131 -7.15 9.35 13.09
C ILE A 131 -7.85 10.03 14.26
N ARG A 132 -7.23 9.99 15.44
CA ARG A 132 -7.75 10.69 16.62
C ARG A 132 -7.54 12.19 16.49
N ASP A 133 -8.59 12.96 16.79
CA ASP A 133 -8.54 14.42 16.89
C ASP A 133 -7.72 14.84 18.13
N LEU A 134 -6.61 15.53 17.85
CA LEU A 134 -5.66 16.09 18.79
C LEU A 134 -5.61 17.62 18.70
N GLY A 135 -6.59 18.27 18.08
CA GLY A 135 -6.61 19.72 17.87
C GLY A 135 -6.51 20.53 19.18
N ALA A 136 -6.91 19.96 20.31
CA ALA A 136 -6.74 20.55 21.64
C ALA A 136 -5.26 20.75 22.06
N LEU A 137 -4.33 20.01 21.45
CA LEU A 137 -2.89 20.11 21.69
C LEU A 137 -2.21 21.17 20.80
N GLY A 138 -2.97 21.85 19.94
CA GLY A 138 -2.45 22.90 19.06
C GLY A 138 -1.42 22.36 18.05
N PRO A 139 -0.32 23.08 17.78
CA PRO A 139 0.65 22.68 16.76
C PRO A 139 1.22 21.27 16.96
N SER A 140 1.56 20.90 18.20
CA SER A 140 2.08 19.56 18.51
C SER A 140 1.05 18.45 18.26
N GLY A 141 -0.25 18.74 18.40
CA GLY A 141 -1.31 17.82 18.01
C GLY A 141 -1.37 17.62 16.49
N ALA A 142 -1.22 18.70 15.72
CA ALA A 142 -1.21 18.64 14.27
C ALA A 142 0.02 17.87 13.72
N ASP A 143 1.19 18.02 14.37
CA ASP A 143 2.38 17.24 14.02
C ASP A 143 2.16 15.74 14.27
N LEU A 144 1.56 15.38 15.42
CA LEU A 144 1.21 13.99 15.74
C LEU A 144 0.19 13.41 14.75
N GLU A 145 -0.91 14.13 14.46
CA GLU A 145 -1.89 13.71 13.45
C GLU A 145 -1.25 13.49 12.07
N THR A 146 -0.26 14.32 11.72
CA THR A 146 0.46 14.22 10.44
C THR A 146 1.32 12.96 10.39
N VAL A 147 2.10 12.67 11.43
CA VAL A 147 2.91 11.45 11.53
C VAL A 147 2.01 10.21 11.56
N THR A 148 0.92 10.25 12.32
CA THR A 148 -0.08 9.18 12.35
C THR A 148 -0.70 8.95 10.97
N ALA A 149 -1.12 9.99 10.26
CA ALA A 149 -1.66 9.84 8.90
C ALA A 149 -0.68 9.15 7.94
N ALA A 150 0.61 9.47 8.06
CA ALA A 150 1.66 8.82 7.30
C ALA A 150 1.84 7.35 7.69
N HIS A 151 1.81 7.05 9.00
CA HIS A 151 1.90 5.69 9.54
C HIS A 151 0.75 4.82 9.04
N GLU A 152 -0.48 5.28 9.18
CA GLU A 152 -1.67 4.53 8.73
C GLU A 152 -1.69 4.33 7.22
N MET A 153 -1.21 5.30 6.44
CA MET A 153 -1.07 5.15 4.99
C MET A 153 -0.07 4.04 4.62
N LEU A 154 1.00 3.86 5.40
CA LEU A 154 1.98 2.79 5.16
C LEU A 154 1.39 1.40 5.43
N HIS A 155 0.44 1.23 6.34
CA HIS A 155 -0.31 -0.02 6.47
C HIS A 155 -1.11 -0.35 5.20
N VAL A 156 -1.74 0.66 4.59
CA VAL A 156 -2.40 0.48 3.29
C VAL A 156 -1.39 0.10 2.20
N ALA A 157 -0.19 0.69 2.23
CA ALA A 157 0.89 0.36 1.30
C ALA A 157 1.39 -1.08 1.50
N TRP A 158 1.55 -1.51 2.76
CA TRP A 158 1.94 -2.86 3.12
C TRP A 158 0.91 -3.87 2.62
N GLU A 159 -0.39 -3.62 2.84
CA GLU A 159 -1.48 -4.48 2.38
C GLU A 159 -1.42 -4.74 0.86
N ARG A 160 -1.00 -3.75 0.08
CA ARG A 160 -0.87 -3.84 -1.39
C ARG A 160 0.47 -4.40 -1.85
N THR A 161 1.45 -4.51 -0.95
CA THR A 161 2.77 -5.04 -1.28
C THR A 161 2.69 -6.54 -1.51
N GLY A 162 3.17 -7.00 -2.66
CA GLY A 162 3.18 -8.41 -3.01
C GLY A 162 4.11 -9.24 -2.13
N ARG A 163 3.81 -10.53 -1.98
CA ARG A 163 4.53 -11.44 -1.07
C ARG A 163 6.06 -11.41 -1.21
N ALA A 164 6.59 -11.51 -2.43
CA ALA A 164 8.03 -11.54 -2.65
C ALA A 164 8.72 -10.24 -2.21
N GLU A 165 8.02 -9.11 -2.37
CA GLU A 165 8.53 -7.82 -1.95
C GLU A 165 8.43 -7.65 -0.43
N ARG A 166 7.35 -8.12 0.20
CA ARG A 166 7.27 -8.17 1.67
C ARG A 166 8.40 -9.01 2.26
N GLU A 167 8.66 -10.21 1.72
CA GLU A 167 9.77 -11.06 2.20
C GLU A 167 11.14 -10.35 2.09
N ARG A 168 11.36 -9.58 1.01
CA ARG A 168 12.57 -8.75 0.84
C ARG A 168 12.62 -7.62 1.87
N LEU A 169 11.54 -6.88 2.04
CA LEU A 169 11.44 -5.74 2.96
C LEU A 169 11.59 -6.18 4.42
N THR A 170 10.93 -7.27 4.85
CA THR A 170 11.06 -7.85 6.18
C THR A 170 12.51 -8.06 6.57
N ALA A 171 13.34 -8.61 5.67
CA ALA A 171 14.75 -8.83 5.95
C ALA A 171 15.53 -7.51 6.18
N LEU A 172 15.19 -6.45 5.44
CA LEU A 172 15.79 -5.12 5.61
C LEU A 172 15.31 -4.45 6.91
N LEU A 173 14.02 -4.53 7.19
CA LEU A 173 13.38 -3.94 8.37
C LEU A 173 13.91 -4.59 9.66
N GLU A 174 14.00 -5.92 9.71
CA GLU A 174 14.57 -6.63 10.86
C GLU A 174 16.06 -6.35 11.02
N ALA A 175 16.80 -6.12 9.93
CA ALA A 175 18.18 -5.66 10.01
C ALA A 175 18.29 -4.25 10.61
N GLU A 176 17.37 -3.34 10.29
CA GLU A 176 17.31 -2.01 10.93
C GLU A 176 16.92 -2.09 12.40
N ALA A 177 15.99 -2.98 12.75
CA ALA A 177 15.60 -3.23 14.13
C ALA A 177 16.77 -3.80 14.95
N ALA A 178 17.50 -4.77 14.40
CA ALA A 178 18.66 -5.36 15.05
C ALA A 178 19.77 -4.34 15.34
N LYS A 179 20.01 -3.38 14.43
CA LYS A 179 20.96 -2.28 14.65
C LYS A 179 20.57 -1.36 15.82
N ARG A 180 19.29 -1.33 16.18
CA ARG A 180 18.69 -0.45 17.19
C ARG A 180 18.19 -1.21 18.43
N ALA A 181 18.60 -2.47 18.59
CA ALA A 181 18.20 -3.29 19.73
C ALA A 181 18.60 -2.69 21.09
N ASP A 182 19.65 -1.85 21.11
CA ASP A 182 20.12 -1.15 22.31
C ASP A 182 19.53 0.26 22.47
N ASP A 183 18.65 0.71 21.56
CA ASP A 183 17.97 2.01 21.64
C ASP A 183 16.65 1.86 22.42
N PRO A 184 16.53 2.41 23.65
CA PRO A 184 15.31 2.32 24.45
C PRO A 184 14.11 3.03 23.82
N SER A 185 14.34 4.06 23.01
CA SER A 185 13.27 4.77 22.30
C SER A 185 12.67 3.86 21.23
N PHE A 186 13.53 3.26 20.41
CA PHE A 186 13.11 2.33 19.35
C PHE A 186 12.44 1.07 19.91
N THR A 187 13.08 0.43 20.89
CA THR A 187 12.52 -0.78 21.52
C THR A 187 11.24 -0.48 22.32
N GLY A 188 11.12 0.72 22.90
CA GLY A 188 9.91 1.18 23.57
C GLY A 188 8.72 1.32 22.62
N MET A 189 8.94 1.82 21.40
CA MET A 189 7.89 1.92 20.38
C MET A 189 7.39 0.55 19.91
N LEU A 190 8.26 -0.46 19.88
CA LEU A 190 7.93 -1.85 19.52
C LEU A 190 7.34 -2.67 20.69
N ALA A 191 7.50 -2.21 21.93
CA ALA A 191 7.09 -2.97 23.12
C ALA A 191 5.60 -3.36 23.16
N PRO A 192 4.64 -2.51 22.73
CA PRO A 192 3.21 -2.90 22.65
C PRO A 192 2.94 -4.09 21.71
N TYR A 193 3.87 -4.38 20.81
CA TYR A 193 3.77 -5.39 19.75
C TYR A 193 4.61 -6.65 20.06
N GLY A 194 4.99 -6.87 21.31
CA GLY A 194 5.77 -8.05 21.71
C GLY A 194 5.01 -9.39 21.56
N ASP A 195 3.67 -9.34 21.58
CA ASP A 195 2.79 -10.51 21.65
C ASP A 195 1.97 -10.74 20.36
N ILE A 196 2.21 -9.99 19.28
CA ILE A 196 1.53 -10.16 17.99
C ILE A 196 2.27 -11.17 17.07
N SER A 197 1.59 -11.64 16.03
CA SER A 197 2.19 -12.52 15.04
C SER A 197 3.36 -11.85 14.31
N ALA A 198 4.29 -12.64 13.77
CA ALA A 198 5.43 -12.11 13.02
C ALA A 198 5.00 -11.28 11.80
N LEU A 199 3.90 -11.66 11.12
CA LEU A 199 3.39 -10.91 9.96
C LEU A 199 2.86 -9.53 10.34
N ALA A 200 2.24 -9.45 11.52
CA ALA A 200 1.73 -8.22 12.09
C ALA A 200 2.87 -7.31 12.53
N ARG A 201 3.88 -7.89 13.18
CA ARG A 201 5.09 -7.19 13.58
C ARG A 201 5.81 -6.58 12.37
N ASP A 202 5.91 -7.30 11.26
CA ASP A 202 6.57 -6.79 10.04
C ASP A 202 5.85 -5.57 9.46
N ASP A 203 4.51 -5.55 9.51
CA ASP A 203 3.67 -4.43 9.08
C ASP A 203 3.90 -3.19 9.94
N GLU A 204 3.84 -3.35 11.27
CA GLU A 204 4.12 -2.26 12.22
C GLU A 204 5.55 -1.74 12.11
N LEU A 205 6.51 -2.65 11.93
CA LEU A 205 7.90 -2.28 11.74
C LEU A 205 8.08 -1.50 10.44
N HIS A 206 7.36 -1.86 9.37
CA HIS A 206 7.35 -1.11 8.12
C HIS A 206 6.85 0.32 8.30
N SER A 207 5.74 0.51 9.02
CA SER A 207 5.19 1.85 9.25
C SER A 207 6.10 2.69 10.17
N LEU A 208 6.52 2.15 11.32
CA LEU A 208 7.38 2.83 12.30
C LEU A 208 8.75 3.22 11.74
N VAL A 209 9.40 2.31 11.00
CA VAL A 209 10.69 2.61 10.36
C VAL A 209 10.51 3.72 9.31
N GLY A 210 9.40 3.72 8.59
CA GLY A 210 9.10 4.70 7.56
C GLY A 210 8.90 6.11 8.09
N THR A 211 8.21 6.25 9.22
CA THR A 211 7.75 7.55 9.74
C THR A 211 8.58 8.11 10.88
N GLU A 212 9.25 7.28 11.68
CA GLU A 212 9.87 7.73 12.94
C GLU A 212 11.37 7.41 13.06
N THR A 213 11.94 6.66 12.11
CA THR A 213 13.34 6.24 12.18
C THR A 213 14.24 6.98 11.19
N ALA A 214 15.21 7.74 11.69
CA ALA A 214 16.24 8.38 10.88
C ALA A 214 17.39 7.44 10.50
N GLY A 215 18.12 7.79 9.44
CA GLY A 215 19.37 7.12 9.05
C GLY A 215 19.17 5.67 8.60
N LEU A 216 18.24 5.45 7.67
CA LEU A 216 17.99 4.13 7.10
C LEU A 216 19.04 3.76 6.05
N SER A 217 19.08 2.49 5.70
CA SER A 217 19.83 2.03 4.52
C SER A 217 19.29 2.66 3.23
N PRO A 218 20.13 2.87 2.20
CA PRO A 218 19.69 3.40 0.91
C PRO A 218 18.52 2.63 0.29
N GLU A 219 18.47 1.31 0.47
CA GLU A 219 17.41 0.45 -0.05
C GLU A 219 16.05 0.71 0.60
N LEU A 220 16.02 1.05 1.90
CA LEU A 220 14.80 1.44 2.58
C LEU A 220 14.41 2.88 2.24
N GLU A 221 15.38 3.80 2.11
CA GLU A 221 15.08 5.16 1.62
C GLU A 221 14.49 5.13 0.21
N GLU A 222 15.00 4.29 -0.69
CA GLU A 222 14.43 4.10 -2.03
C GLU A 222 13.00 3.56 -1.98
N HIS A 223 12.71 2.63 -1.06
CA HIS A 223 11.36 2.13 -0.84
C HIS A 223 10.41 3.24 -0.38
N TYR A 224 10.77 3.99 0.66
CA TYR A 224 9.89 5.04 1.21
C TYR A 224 9.78 6.27 0.30
N ALA A 225 10.72 6.50 -0.62
CA ALA A 225 10.62 7.55 -1.64
C ALA A 225 9.44 7.34 -2.60
N HIS A 226 8.84 6.16 -2.66
CA HIS A 226 7.56 5.97 -3.35
C HIS A 226 6.40 6.69 -2.66
N TYR A 227 6.47 6.89 -1.35
CA TYR A 227 5.36 7.37 -0.52
C TYR A 227 5.57 8.79 -0.01
N PHE A 228 6.82 9.22 0.20
CA PHE A 228 7.16 10.55 0.72
C PHE A 228 8.13 11.30 -0.19
N LEU A 229 7.93 12.61 -0.31
CA LEU A 229 8.80 13.54 -1.05
C LEU A 229 10.08 13.87 -0.26
N ASP A 230 9.93 14.04 1.05
CA ASP A 230 11.03 14.26 2.00
C ASP A 230 10.70 13.53 3.31
N ARG A 231 11.18 12.29 3.42
CA ARG A 231 10.95 11.45 4.60
C ARG A 231 11.66 11.98 5.84
N ALA A 232 12.79 12.67 5.68
CA ALA A 232 13.52 13.22 6.81
C ALA A 232 12.71 14.32 7.50
N ALA A 233 12.04 15.18 6.72
CA ALA A 233 11.13 16.18 7.26
C ALA A 233 9.97 15.55 8.06
N LEU A 234 9.44 14.40 7.62
CA LEU A 234 8.41 13.66 8.35
C LEU A 234 8.94 13.10 9.68
N VAL A 235 10.13 12.50 9.67
CA VAL A 235 10.78 11.96 10.89
C VAL A 235 11.08 13.09 11.89
N ASP A 236 11.44 14.28 11.43
CA ASP A 236 11.67 15.42 12.31
C ASP A 236 10.39 15.85 13.06
N LEU A 237 9.19 15.62 12.47
CA LEU A 237 7.92 15.86 13.16
C LEU A 237 7.72 14.89 14.33
N SER A 238 8.06 13.60 14.16
CA SER A 238 7.89 12.59 15.22
C SER A 238 8.85 12.80 16.39
N ALA A 239 10.00 13.42 16.15
CA ALA A 239 10.99 13.76 17.17
C ALA A 239 10.63 14.98 18.04
N THR A 240 9.54 15.70 17.71
CA THR A 240 9.15 16.91 18.45
C THR A 240 8.54 16.53 19.80
N PRO A 241 9.17 16.90 20.94
CA PRO A 241 8.65 16.50 22.25
C PRO A 241 7.29 17.13 22.52
N THR A 242 6.30 16.31 22.89
CA THR A 242 5.08 16.77 23.54
C THR A 242 5.48 17.51 24.83
N ARG A 243 5.41 18.84 24.83
CA ARG A 243 5.62 19.67 26.02
C ARG A 243 4.36 19.81 26.85
#